data_AF-A0A850AI79-F1
#
_entry.id   AF-A0A850AI79-F1
#
_cell.length_a   1.000
_cell.length_b   1.000
_cell.length_c   1.000
_cell.angle_alpha   90.00
_cell.angle_beta   90.00
_cell.angle_gamma   90.00
#
_symmetry.space_group_name_H-M   'P 1'
#
loop_
_entity.id
_entity.type
_entity.pdbx_description
1 polymer ?
#
loop_
_entity_poly.entity_id
_entity_poly.type
_entity_poly.pdbx_seq_one_letter_code
_entity_poly.pdbx_strand_id
1 'polypeptide(L)'
;MNLLSFPLFIWKNHRGLALFSVIFIATLQFLIIKLVSDIDIAPIVSAVLEQLPPRVRSFINEQFLTLLSVQGAAAFGLNHPLALILLAINALTIPVRDLAGGIEGGSMEWLLSHPLTRTRLLLSLWASAAALLLLIAAGAVAGALSGILIYHQLSFDLFQKLLQIGANLWLLFLFIHSYTLLLAVFAREGSKTGICSAAITLSCYLLHFFDKIWDFLRFSKPFNFFNYYTPQDLMFEQGNLGLNAAVLSTLSLVCLGAAVYQFNRRDIPG
;
A
#
# COMPACT_ATOMS: atom_id res chain seq x y z
N MET A 1 -31.90 1.55 0.53
CA MET A 1 -30.74 0.98 -0.23
C MET A 1 -30.67 -0.52 0.02
N ASN A 2 -30.71 -1.35 -1.04
CA ASN A 2 -30.47 -2.80 -0.94
C ASN A 2 -29.02 -3.10 -0.54
N LEU A 3 -28.74 -4.28 0.03
CA LEU A 3 -27.39 -4.72 0.46
C LEU A 3 -26.31 -4.55 -0.63
N LEU A 4 -26.67 -4.74 -1.90
CA LEU A 4 -25.75 -4.58 -3.04
C LEU A 4 -25.51 -3.12 -3.45
N SER A 5 -26.38 -2.19 -3.04
CA SER A 5 -26.29 -0.79 -3.46
C SER A 5 -25.27 0.05 -2.68
N PHE A 6 -24.94 -0.34 -1.45
CA PHE A 6 -23.94 0.35 -0.64
C PHE A 6 -22.50 0.21 -1.16
N PRO A 7 -21.98 -1.00 -1.48
CA PRO A 7 -20.64 -1.11 -2.08
C PRO A 7 -20.56 -0.42 -3.45
N LEU A 8 -21.65 -0.45 -4.23
CA LEU A 8 -21.74 0.29 -5.50
C LEU A 8 -21.68 1.81 -5.30
N PHE A 9 -22.27 2.33 -4.21
CA PHE A 9 -22.19 3.74 -3.85
C PHE A 9 -20.74 4.15 -3.53
N ILE A 10 -20.04 3.38 -2.70
CA ILE A 10 -18.62 3.60 -2.37
C ILE A 10 -17.78 3.57 -3.65
N TRP A 11 -17.97 2.56 -4.51
CA TRP A 11 -17.32 2.50 -5.81
C TRP A 11 -17.59 3.75 -6.65
N LYS A 12 -18.85 4.15 -6.82
CA LYS A 12 -19.20 5.32 -7.66
C LYS A 12 -18.56 6.61 -7.15
N ASN A 13 -18.43 6.76 -5.84
CA ASN A 13 -17.87 7.94 -5.19
C ASN A 13 -16.34 8.00 -5.28
N HIS A 14 -15.65 6.84 -5.20
CA HIS A 14 -14.18 6.76 -5.16
C HIS A 14 -13.52 6.26 -6.45
N ARG A 15 -14.30 5.79 -7.43
CA ARG A 15 -13.77 5.25 -8.71
C ARG A 15 -12.86 6.22 -9.44
N GLY A 16 -13.12 7.52 -9.38
CA GLY A 16 -12.28 8.51 -10.07
C GLY A 16 -10.84 8.49 -9.56
N LEU A 17 -10.68 8.57 -8.24
CA LEU A 17 -9.38 8.49 -7.58
C LEU A 17 -8.74 7.11 -7.74
N ALA A 18 -9.52 6.04 -7.57
CA ALA A 18 -9.02 4.69 -7.69
C ALA A 18 -8.54 4.36 -9.13
N LEU A 19 -9.32 4.72 -10.15
CA LEU A 19 -8.94 4.54 -11.56
C LEU A 19 -7.71 5.40 -11.92
N PHE A 20 -7.68 6.65 -11.47
CA PHE A 20 -6.49 7.48 -11.62
C PHE A 20 -5.26 6.81 -10.99
N SER A 21 -5.40 6.26 -9.78
CA SER A 21 -4.32 5.59 -9.07
C SER A 21 -3.86 4.31 -9.78
N VAL A 22 -4.81 3.49 -10.26
CA VAL A 22 -4.53 2.29 -11.07
C VAL A 22 -3.73 2.67 -12.31
N ILE A 23 -4.23 3.62 -13.10
CA ILE A 23 -3.60 4.03 -14.37
C ILE A 23 -2.23 4.63 -14.11
N PHE A 24 -2.12 5.55 -13.14
CA PHE A 24 -0.88 6.23 -12.82
C PHE A 24 0.18 5.24 -12.32
N ILE A 25 -0.16 4.37 -11.37
CA ILE A 25 0.80 3.41 -10.81
C ILE A 25 1.18 2.37 -11.87
N ALA A 26 0.23 1.86 -12.65
CA ALA A 26 0.52 0.93 -13.74
C ALA A 26 1.46 1.55 -14.78
N THR A 27 1.19 2.80 -15.18
CA THR A 27 2.05 3.56 -16.10
C THR A 27 3.43 3.79 -15.50
N LEU A 28 3.51 4.15 -14.23
CA LEU A 28 4.77 4.34 -13.52
C LEU A 28 5.60 3.05 -13.49
N GLN A 29 5.00 1.89 -13.18
CA GLN A 29 5.70 0.60 -13.23
C GLN A 29 6.21 0.30 -14.65
N PHE A 30 5.35 0.47 -15.64
CA PHE A 30 5.68 0.25 -17.04
C PHE A 30 6.87 1.13 -17.48
N LEU A 31 6.84 2.42 -17.12
CA LEU A 31 7.91 3.36 -17.45
C LEU A 31 9.22 3.04 -16.74
N ILE A 32 9.19 2.57 -15.48
CA ILE A 32 10.40 2.15 -14.76
C ILE A 32 11.07 0.98 -15.48
N ILE A 33 10.30 -0.04 -15.88
CA ILE A 33 10.85 -1.19 -16.59
C ILE A 33 11.34 -0.81 -17.99
N LYS A 34 10.56 0.01 -18.71
CA LYS A 34 10.97 0.56 -20.00
C LYS A 34 12.30 1.30 -19.88
N LEU A 35 12.44 2.18 -18.89
CA LEU A 35 13.64 2.97 -18.67
C LEU A 35 14.88 2.07 -18.47
N VAL A 36 14.76 1.03 -17.65
CA VAL A 36 15.85 0.08 -17.37
C VAL A 36 16.14 -0.81 -18.58
N SER A 37 15.17 -1.04 -19.46
CA SER A 37 15.35 -1.87 -20.66
C SER A 37 15.89 -1.10 -21.87
N ASP A 38 15.53 0.17 -22.02
CA ASP A 38 15.96 1.04 -23.12
C ASP A 38 17.38 1.59 -22.91
N ILE A 39 17.80 1.76 -21.64
CA ILE A 39 19.14 2.24 -21.31
C ILE A 39 20.08 1.05 -21.22
N ASP A 40 21.06 0.97 -22.12
CA ASP A 40 22.18 0.05 -21.96
C ASP A 40 23.06 0.55 -20.80
N ILE A 41 22.77 0.06 -19.60
CA ILE A 41 23.43 0.54 -18.36
C ILE A 41 24.86 -0.01 -18.26
N ALA A 42 25.22 -1.04 -19.04
CA ALA A 42 26.54 -1.65 -19.02
C ALA A 42 27.70 -0.65 -19.29
N PRO A 43 27.68 0.16 -20.37
CA PRO A 43 28.70 1.18 -20.61
C PRO A 43 28.71 2.30 -19.57
N ILE A 44 27.56 2.63 -18.97
CA ILE A 44 27.46 3.66 -17.93
C ILE A 44 28.09 3.14 -16.63
N VAL A 45 27.75 1.92 -16.24
CA VAL A 45 28.29 1.25 -15.06
C VAL A 45 29.79 1.05 -15.20
N SER A 46 30.29 0.61 -16.36
CA SER A 46 31.74 0.45 -16.58
C SER A 46 32.48 1.78 -16.52
N ALA A 47 31.97 2.84 -17.15
CA ALA A 47 32.56 4.17 -17.10
C ALA A 47 32.58 4.77 -15.67
N VAL A 48 31.53 4.53 -14.89
CA VAL A 48 31.47 4.95 -13.47
C VAL A 48 32.43 4.11 -12.63
N LEU A 49 32.46 2.78 -12.81
CA LEU A 49 33.39 1.90 -12.11
C LEU A 49 34.84 2.27 -12.40
N GLU A 50 35.18 2.60 -13.65
CA GLU A 50 36.52 3.03 -14.05
C GLU A 50 36.96 4.32 -13.35
N GLN A 51 36.05 5.27 -13.14
CA GLN A 51 36.32 6.53 -12.47
C GLN A 51 36.38 6.42 -10.93
N LEU A 52 35.90 5.31 -10.36
CA LEU A 52 35.89 5.11 -8.92
C LEU A 52 37.23 4.59 -8.38
N PRO A 53 37.70 5.11 -7.22
CA PRO A 53 38.87 4.58 -6.53
C PRO A 53 38.72 3.09 -6.24
N PRO A 54 39.82 2.29 -6.25
CA PRO A 54 39.76 0.84 -6.02
C PRO A 54 39.05 0.43 -4.72
N ARG A 55 39.14 1.27 -3.67
CA ARG A 55 38.47 1.06 -2.37
C ARG A 55 36.94 1.24 -2.42
N VAL A 56 36.40 1.94 -3.42
CA VAL A 56 34.96 2.15 -3.61
C VAL A 56 34.37 1.10 -4.55
N ARG A 57 35.16 0.61 -5.52
CA ARG A 57 34.77 -0.51 -6.39
C ARG A 57 34.40 -1.76 -5.61
N SER A 58 35.11 -2.06 -4.51
CA SER A 58 34.78 -3.20 -3.63
C SER A 58 33.45 -3.06 -2.89
N PHE A 59 32.86 -1.85 -2.81
CA PHE A 59 31.53 -1.62 -2.26
C PHE A 59 30.42 -1.67 -3.33
N ILE A 60 30.75 -1.43 -4.61
CA ILE A 60 29.83 -1.68 -5.73
C ILE A 60 29.86 -3.18 -6.03
N ASN A 61 29.12 -3.92 -5.20
CA ASN A 61 29.02 -5.37 -5.25
C ASN A 61 27.93 -5.81 -6.26
N GLU A 62 27.84 -7.12 -6.51
CA GLU A 62 26.78 -7.70 -7.36
C GLU A 62 25.38 -7.24 -6.97
N GLN A 63 25.11 -7.03 -5.68
CA GLN A 63 23.83 -6.54 -5.17
C GLN A 63 23.40 -5.19 -5.75
N PHE A 64 24.33 -4.27 -6.01
CA PHE A 64 24.01 -2.99 -6.67
C PHE A 64 23.63 -3.21 -8.15
N LEU A 65 24.31 -4.13 -8.82
CA LEU A 65 23.99 -4.52 -10.20
C LEU A 65 22.65 -5.28 -10.27
N THR A 66 22.32 -6.09 -9.25
CA THR A 66 21.02 -6.78 -9.17
C THR A 66 19.87 -5.80 -8.98
N LEU A 67 20.07 -4.69 -8.26
CA LEU A 67 19.06 -3.62 -8.15
C LEU A 67 18.79 -2.91 -9.49
N LEU A 68 19.78 -2.85 -10.37
CA LEU A 68 19.66 -2.29 -11.72
C LEU A 68 19.10 -3.30 -12.74
N SER A 69 18.92 -4.56 -12.34
CA SER A 69 18.24 -5.56 -13.17
C SER A 69 16.75 -5.27 -13.31
N VAL A 70 16.10 -5.87 -14.30
CA VAL A 70 14.63 -5.80 -14.48
C VAL A 70 13.88 -6.25 -13.21
N GLN A 71 14.40 -7.24 -12.50
CA GLN A 71 13.81 -7.77 -11.25
C GLN A 71 13.91 -6.73 -10.12
N GLY A 72 15.09 -6.15 -9.94
CA GLY A 72 15.34 -5.08 -8.97
C GLY A 72 14.51 -3.83 -9.27
N ALA A 73 14.39 -3.48 -10.55
CA ALA A 73 13.58 -2.36 -11.03
C ALA A 73 12.09 -2.58 -10.78
N ALA A 74 11.55 -3.78 -11.01
CA ALA A 74 10.16 -4.10 -10.73
C ALA A 74 9.86 -4.07 -9.23
N ALA A 75 10.74 -4.63 -8.39
CA ALA A 75 10.61 -4.55 -6.93
C ALA A 75 10.74 -3.10 -6.42
N PHE A 76 11.63 -2.30 -7.02
CA PHE A 76 11.80 -0.88 -6.71
C PHE A 76 10.55 -0.08 -7.07
N GLY A 77 10.01 -0.32 -8.27
CA GLY A 77 8.79 0.31 -8.73
C GLY A 77 7.63 0.06 -7.77
N LEU A 78 7.42 -1.18 -7.31
CA LEU A 78 6.35 -1.50 -6.35
C LEU A 78 6.58 -0.88 -4.96
N ASN A 79 7.82 -0.49 -4.63
CA ASN A 79 8.15 0.27 -3.42
C ASN A 79 8.25 1.78 -3.66
N HIS A 80 7.93 2.26 -4.87
CA HIS A 80 8.18 3.64 -5.24
C HIS A 80 7.32 4.60 -4.39
N PRO A 81 7.88 5.69 -3.83
CA PRO A 81 7.15 6.58 -2.92
C PRO A 81 5.85 7.11 -3.51
N LEU A 82 5.83 7.43 -4.81
CA LEU A 82 4.61 7.89 -5.50
C LEU A 82 3.50 6.82 -5.51
N ALA A 83 3.84 5.55 -5.69
CA ALA A 83 2.88 4.46 -5.65
C ALA A 83 2.33 4.26 -4.23
N LEU A 84 3.23 4.29 -3.22
CA LEU A 84 2.86 4.17 -1.82
C LEU A 84 1.96 5.33 -1.35
N ILE A 85 2.25 6.56 -1.77
CA ILE A 85 1.44 7.74 -1.43
C ILE A 85 0.04 7.63 -2.02
N LEU A 86 -0.10 7.23 -3.30
CA LEU A 86 -1.42 7.08 -3.90
C LEU A 86 -2.24 5.97 -3.24
N LEU A 87 -1.62 4.82 -2.92
CA LEU A 87 -2.27 3.77 -2.16
C LEU A 87 -2.66 4.25 -0.75
N ALA A 88 -1.80 5.01 -0.07
CA ALA A 88 -2.10 5.60 1.23
C ALA A 88 -3.31 6.53 1.14
N ILE A 89 -3.34 7.45 0.18
CA ILE A 89 -4.47 8.37 0.00
C ILE A 89 -5.78 7.59 -0.17
N ASN A 90 -5.81 6.55 -1.01
CA ASN A 90 -7.02 5.72 -1.17
C ASN A 90 -7.40 4.97 0.11
N ALA A 91 -6.43 4.39 0.82
CA ALA A 91 -6.65 3.67 2.07
C ALA A 91 -7.23 4.57 3.17
N LEU A 92 -6.74 5.81 3.27
CA LEU A 92 -7.13 6.79 4.27
C LEU A 92 -8.46 7.48 3.93
N THR A 93 -8.73 7.77 2.66
CA THR A 93 -9.87 8.61 2.24
C THR A 93 -11.21 7.96 2.59
N ILE A 94 -11.36 6.64 2.42
CA ILE A 94 -12.65 5.97 2.59
C ILE A 94 -13.16 6.06 4.05
N PRO A 95 -12.40 5.67 5.09
CA PRO A 95 -12.86 5.85 6.47
C PRO A 95 -12.98 7.32 6.89
N VAL A 96 -12.09 8.18 6.39
CA VAL A 96 -12.10 9.60 6.75
C VAL A 96 -13.35 10.29 6.22
N ARG A 97 -13.73 10.02 4.96
CA ARG A 97 -14.86 10.69 4.30
C ARG A 97 -16.19 10.04 4.62
N ASP A 98 -16.28 8.72 4.50
CA ASP A 98 -17.58 8.02 4.54
C ASP A 98 -17.98 7.60 5.97
N LEU A 99 -17.05 7.63 6.92
CA LEU A 99 -17.34 7.37 8.33
C LEU A 99 -17.17 8.63 9.18
N ALA A 100 -15.95 9.13 9.38
CA ALA A 100 -15.73 10.27 10.28
C ALA A 100 -16.38 11.57 9.75
N GLY A 101 -16.19 11.87 8.45
CA GLY A 101 -16.86 13.00 7.79
C GLY A 101 -18.37 12.82 7.66
N GLY A 102 -18.85 11.58 7.54
CA GLY A 102 -20.28 11.28 7.55
C GLY A 102 -20.95 11.52 8.91
N ILE A 103 -20.22 11.24 10.00
CA ILE A 103 -20.64 11.56 11.37
C ILE A 103 -20.63 13.07 11.59
N GLU A 104 -19.56 13.75 11.17
CA GLU A 104 -19.42 15.21 11.29
C GLU A 104 -20.52 15.96 10.53
N GLY A 105 -20.84 15.51 9.31
CA GLY A 105 -21.84 16.14 8.45
C GLY A 105 -23.28 15.67 8.67
N GLY A 106 -23.55 14.82 9.67
CA GLY A 106 -24.89 14.27 9.96
C GLY A 106 -25.45 13.31 8.88
N SER A 107 -24.72 13.01 7.82
CA SER A 107 -25.17 12.08 6.77
C SER A 107 -25.24 10.63 7.25
N MET A 108 -24.51 10.31 8.31
CA MET A 108 -24.55 8.99 8.94
C MET A 108 -25.91 8.69 9.58
N GLU A 109 -26.62 9.71 10.10
CA GLU A 109 -27.97 9.55 10.66
C GLU A 109 -28.98 9.13 9.56
N TRP A 110 -28.88 9.74 8.38
CA TRP A 110 -29.66 9.36 7.20
C TRP A 110 -29.34 7.94 6.70
N LEU A 111 -28.09 7.51 6.85
CA LEU A 111 -27.69 6.17 6.44
C LEU A 111 -28.19 5.10 7.44
N LEU A 112 -28.22 5.43 8.73
CA LEU A 112 -28.69 4.56 9.81
C LEU A 112 -30.22 4.53 9.96
N SER A 113 -30.95 5.48 9.36
CA SER A 113 -32.42 5.42 9.27
C SER A 113 -32.90 4.30 8.34
N HIS A 114 -32.02 3.80 7.47
CA HIS A 114 -32.24 2.59 6.69
C HIS A 114 -32.03 1.33 7.55
N PRO A 115 -32.62 0.18 7.19
CA PRO A 115 -32.48 -1.08 7.94
C PRO A 115 -31.10 -1.75 7.76
N LEU A 116 -30.03 -1.00 8.00
CA LEU A 116 -28.64 -1.44 7.97
C LEU A 116 -28.10 -1.47 9.41
N THR A 117 -27.70 -2.65 9.86
CA THR A 117 -27.02 -2.78 11.17
C THR A 117 -25.67 -2.08 11.11
N ARG A 118 -25.27 -1.43 12.21
CA ARG A 118 -23.97 -0.75 12.38
C ARG A 118 -22.76 -1.61 12.00
N THR A 119 -22.78 -2.90 12.36
CA THR A 119 -21.72 -3.84 12.01
C THR A 119 -21.63 -4.10 10.51
N ARG A 120 -22.78 -4.36 9.85
CA ARG A 120 -22.82 -4.54 8.38
C ARG A 120 -22.31 -3.32 7.64
N LEU A 121 -22.61 -2.12 8.13
CA LEU A 121 -22.12 -0.88 7.55
C LEU A 121 -20.59 -0.83 7.53
N LEU A 122 -19.94 -1.03 8.69
CA LEU A 122 -18.48 -1.03 8.79
C LEU A 122 -17.84 -2.14 7.96
N LEU A 123 -18.39 -3.35 7.99
CA LEU A 123 -17.87 -4.47 7.20
C LEU A 123 -17.99 -4.20 5.69
N SER A 124 -19.09 -3.58 5.26
CA SER A 124 -19.28 -3.24 3.84
C SER A 124 -18.32 -2.13 3.41
N LEU A 125 -18.07 -1.13 4.27
CA LEU A 125 -17.10 -0.08 4.00
C LEU A 125 -15.68 -0.66 3.88
N TRP A 126 -15.30 -1.50 4.85
CA TRP A 126 -14.00 -2.17 4.88
C TRP A 126 -13.81 -3.08 3.66
N ALA A 127 -14.78 -3.92 3.32
CA ALA A 127 -14.71 -4.80 2.17
C ALA A 127 -14.65 -4.02 0.84
N SER A 128 -15.39 -2.91 0.73
CA SER A 128 -15.37 -2.07 -0.47
C SER A 128 -14.02 -1.40 -0.67
N ALA A 129 -13.42 -0.90 0.41
CA ALA A 129 -12.07 -0.36 0.40
C ALA A 129 -11.02 -1.43 0.11
N ALA A 130 -11.15 -2.62 0.70
CA ALA A 130 -10.27 -3.75 0.45
C ALA A 130 -10.26 -4.13 -1.04
N ALA A 131 -11.43 -4.16 -1.69
CA ALA A 131 -11.57 -4.43 -3.12
C ALA A 131 -10.96 -3.31 -3.99
N LEU A 132 -11.15 -2.04 -3.63
CA LEU A 132 -10.54 -0.90 -4.30
C LEU A 132 -9.02 -0.93 -4.21
N LEU A 133 -8.48 -1.18 -3.02
CA LEU A 133 -7.04 -1.31 -2.80
C LEU A 133 -6.46 -2.52 -3.53
N LEU A 134 -7.19 -3.64 -3.59
CA LEU A 134 -6.80 -4.81 -4.37
C LEU A 134 -6.71 -4.48 -5.86
N LEU A 135 -7.68 -3.73 -6.39
CA LEU A 135 -7.65 -3.27 -7.79
C LEU A 135 -6.43 -2.39 -8.07
N ILE A 136 -6.07 -1.48 -7.16
CA ILE A 136 -4.90 -0.62 -7.30
C ILE A 136 -3.60 -1.45 -7.25
N ALA A 137 -3.47 -2.37 -6.30
CA ALA A 137 -2.31 -3.26 -6.19
C ALA A 137 -2.19 -4.19 -7.41
N ALA A 138 -3.30 -4.74 -7.89
CA ALA A 138 -3.34 -5.55 -9.12
C ALA A 138 -2.96 -4.72 -10.34
N GLY A 139 -3.38 -3.45 -10.42
CA GLY A 139 -2.96 -2.51 -11.45
C GLY A 139 -1.45 -2.27 -11.45
N ALA A 140 -0.84 -2.13 -10.26
CA ALA A 140 0.61 -2.02 -10.12
C ALA A 140 1.32 -3.27 -10.66
N VAL A 141 0.89 -4.47 -10.24
CA VAL A 141 1.45 -5.73 -10.76
C VAL A 141 1.24 -5.86 -12.26
N ALA A 142 0.07 -5.51 -12.79
CA ALA A 142 -0.22 -5.56 -14.21
C ALA A 142 0.67 -4.61 -15.02
N GLY A 143 0.94 -3.40 -14.51
CA GLY A 143 1.90 -2.46 -15.13
C GLY A 143 3.33 -2.97 -15.13
N ALA A 144 3.74 -3.69 -14.07
CA ALA A 144 5.04 -4.33 -14.03
C ALA A 144 5.11 -5.50 -15.03
N LEU A 145 4.10 -6.36 -15.05
CA LEU A 145 4.02 -7.50 -15.97
C LEU A 145 3.99 -7.06 -17.43
N SER A 146 3.24 -6.00 -17.77
CA SER A 146 3.20 -5.50 -19.14
C SER A 146 4.55 -4.96 -19.60
N GLY A 147 5.28 -4.27 -18.73
CA GLY A 147 6.65 -3.82 -19.00
C GLY A 147 7.58 -5.01 -19.25
N ILE A 148 7.54 -6.02 -18.37
CA ILE A 148 8.39 -7.21 -18.49
C ILE A 148 8.07 -7.99 -19.76
N LEU A 149 6.78 -8.20 -20.09
CA LEU A 149 6.37 -8.98 -21.27
C LEU A 149 6.79 -8.34 -22.59
N ILE A 150 6.86 -7.00 -22.66
CA ILE A 150 7.21 -6.27 -23.88
C ILE A 150 8.73 -6.22 -24.06
N TYR A 151 9.48 -5.99 -22.98
CA TYR A 151 10.91 -5.73 -23.05
C TYR A 151 11.80 -6.91 -22.62
N HIS A 152 11.23 -7.96 -22.03
CA HIS A 152 11.97 -9.09 -21.48
C HIS A 152 11.22 -10.43 -21.58
N GLN A 153 11.86 -11.53 -21.19
CA GLN A 153 11.20 -12.82 -21.06
C GLN A 153 10.60 -12.99 -19.67
N LEU A 154 9.28 -13.16 -19.60
CA LEU A 154 8.58 -13.43 -18.35
C LEU A 154 8.81 -14.89 -17.93
N SER A 155 9.60 -15.12 -16.89
CA SER A 155 9.70 -16.42 -16.23
C SER A 155 8.51 -16.64 -15.29
N PHE A 156 8.12 -17.90 -15.09
CA PHE A 156 7.06 -18.25 -14.15
C PHE A 156 7.41 -17.85 -12.71
N ASP A 157 8.68 -17.98 -12.34
CA ASP A 157 9.20 -17.55 -11.03
C ASP A 157 9.02 -16.04 -10.80
N LEU A 158 9.40 -15.20 -11.78
CA LEU A 158 9.24 -13.75 -11.70
C LEU A 158 7.76 -13.35 -11.59
N PHE A 159 6.89 -14.01 -12.35
CA PHE A 159 5.44 -13.81 -12.26
C PHE A 159 4.92 -14.10 -10.84
N GLN A 160 5.33 -15.22 -10.23
CA GLN A 160 4.95 -15.55 -8.86
C GLN A 160 5.47 -14.52 -7.85
N LYS A 161 6.73 -14.10 -7.96
CA LYS A 161 7.32 -13.07 -7.08
C LYS A 161 6.56 -11.75 -7.15
N LEU A 162 6.18 -11.30 -8.35
CA LEU A 162 5.38 -10.07 -8.51
C LEU A 162 3.99 -10.19 -7.87
N LEU A 163 3.33 -11.35 -7.99
CA LEU A 163 2.05 -11.58 -7.32
C LEU A 163 2.21 -11.59 -5.79
N GLN A 164 3.27 -12.20 -5.26
CA GLN A 164 3.56 -12.21 -3.84
C GLN A 164 3.79 -10.79 -3.29
N ILE A 165 4.59 -9.98 -4.00
CA ILE A 165 4.84 -8.58 -3.63
C ILE A 165 3.54 -7.76 -3.72
N GLY A 166 2.75 -7.94 -4.77
CA GLY A 166 1.45 -7.27 -4.92
C GLY A 166 0.45 -7.64 -3.82
N ALA A 167 0.40 -8.91 -3.41
CA ALA A 167 -0.42 -9.36 -2.30
C ALA A 167 0.05 -8.76 -0.96
N ASN A 168 1.36 -8.71 -0.73
CA ASN A 168 1.94 -8.10 0.47
C ASN A 168 1.71 -6.58 0.52
N LEU A 169 1.81 -5.90 -0.63
CA LEU A 169 1.46 -4.48 -0.79
C LEU A 169 -0.02 -4.23 -0.47
N TRP A 170 -0.91 -5.08 -0.97
CA TRP A 170 -2.33 -4.99 -0.67
C TRP A 170 -2.60 -5.16 0.84
N LEU A 171 -1.99 -6.15 1.49
CA LEU A 171 -2.13 -6.37 2.93
C LEU A 171 -1.61 -5.21 3.78
N LEU A 172 -0.50 -4.58 3.38
CA LEU A 172 0.02 -3.38 4.04
C LEU A 172 -1.02 -2.26 4.03
N PHE A 173 -1.59 -1.96 2.86
CA PHE A 173 -2.56 -0.87 2.73
C PHE A 173 -3.93 -1.23 3.29
N LEU A 174 -4.28 -2.51 3.33
CA LEU A 174 -5.45 -3.01 4.05
C LEU A 174 -5.31 -2.79 5.56
N PHE A 175 -4.13 -3.02 6.13
CA PHE A 175 -3.84 -2.69 7.52
C PHE A 175 -3.96 -1.18 7.77
N ILE A 176 -3.40 -0.37 6.86
CA ILE A 176 -3.49 1.10 6.95
C ILE A 176 -4.94 1.56 6.96
N HIS A 177 -5.76 0.99 6.08
CA HIS A 177 -7.19 1.21 6.03
C HIS A 177 -7.89 0.79 7.33
N SER A 178 -7.60 -0.41 7.86
CA SER A 178 -8.18 -0.93 9.10
C SER A 178 -7.90 -0.06 10.32
N TYR A 179 -6.66 0.39 10.54
CA TYR A 179 -6.39 1.26 11.69
C TYR A 179 -7.01 2.65 11.49
N THR A 180 -7.08 3.15 10.26
CA THR A 180 -7.73 4.44 9.97
C THR A 180 -9.23 4.37 10.22
N LEU A 181 -9.86 3.22 9.93
CA LEU A 181 -11.22 2.92 10.31
C LEU A 181 -11.41 2.93 11.83
N LEU A 182 -10.48 2.32 12.57
CA LEU A 182 -10.48 2.36 14.03
C LEU A 182 -10.41 3.81 14.55
N LEU A 183 -9.48 4.62 14.04
CA LEU A 183 -9.36 6.04 14.41
C LEU A 183 -10.62 6.84 14.07
N ALA A 184 -11.21 6.58 12.90
CA ALA A 184 -12.46 7.22 12.46
C ALA A 184 -13.64 6.90 13.40
N VAL A 185 -13.69 5.69 13.96
CA VAL A 185 -14.70 5.31 14.96
C VAL A 185 -14.50 6.04 16.30
N PHE A 186 -13.30 6.51 16.64
CA PHE A 186 -13.07 7.32 17.85
C PHE A 186 -13.24 8.81 17.62
N ALA A 187 -12.91 9.30 16.43
CA ALA A 187 -12.98 10.71 16.09
C ALA A 187 -14.42 11.20 15.87
N ARG A 188 -14.60 12.52 15.98
CA ARG A 188 -15.85 13.24 15.66
C ARG A 188 -15.77 14.04 14.37
N GLU A 189 -14.56 14.25 13.84
CA GLU A 189 -14.28 15.11 12.71
C GLU A 189 -13.45 14.33 11.67
N GLY A 190 -13.87 14.38 10.41
CA GLY A 190 -13.17 13.76 9.29
C GLY A 190 -11.77 14.36 9.13
N SER A 191 -11.66 15.70 9.17
CA SER A 191 -10.37 16.39 8.99
C SER A 191 -9.32 15.95 10.00
N LYS A 192 -9.65 15.94 11.30
CA LYS A 192 -8.73 15.48 12.36
C LYS A 192 -8.33 14.02 12.19
N THR A 193 -9.28 13.17 11.80
CA THR A 193 -9.01 11.75 11.53
C THR A 193 -8.00 11.60 10.41
N GLY A 194 -8.20 12.32 9.30
CA GLY A 194 -7.33 12.27 8.13
C GLY A 194 -5.92 12.77 8.42
N ILE A 195 -5.78 13.90 9.13
CA ILE A 195 -4.47 14.44 9.50
C ILE A 195 -3.74 13.48 10.44
N CYS A 196 -4.43 12.94 11.45
CA CYS A 196 -3.84 12.02 12.42
C CYS A 196 -3.38 10.71 11.75
N SER A 197 -4.24 10.09 10.93
CA SER A 197 -3.91 8.84 10.26
C SER A 197 -2.79 9.00 9.24
N ALA A 198 -2.80 10.10 8.46
CA ALA A 198 -1.75 10.44 7.52
C ALA A 198 -0.42 10.73 8.22
N ALA A 199 -0.43 11.45 9.35
CA ALA A 199 0.76 11.71 10.15
C ALA A 199 1.37 10.40 10.66
N ILE A 200 0.56 9.48 11.18
CA ILE A 200 1.02 8.15 11.60
C ILE A 200 1.62 7.38 10.41
N THR A 201 0.94 7.31 9.26
CA THR A 201 1.48 6.63 8.07
C THR A 201 2.82 7.21 7.66
N LEU A 202 2.90 8.54 7.56
CA LEU A 202 4.09 9.24 7.11
C LEU A 202 5.25 9.07 8.10
N SER A 203 5.00 9.21 9.40
CA SER A 203 6.01 8.99 10.43
C SER A 203 6.57 7.56 10.38
N CYS A 204 5.72 6.54 10.26
CA CYS A 204 6.18 5.17 10.11
C CYS A 204 6.96 4.95 8.81
N TYR A 205 6.51 5.53 7.70
CA TYR A 205 7.26 5.45 6.43
C TYR A 205 8.65 6.10 6.55
N LEU A 206 8.74 7.29 7.14
CA LEU A 206 10.01 8.00 7.35
C LEU A 206 10.93 7.21 8.30
N LEU A 207 10.40 6.67 9.39
CA LEU A 207 11.17 5.82 10.30
C LEU A 207 11.71 4.58 9.59
N HIS A 208 10.91 3.95 8.73
CA HIS A 208 11.35 2.79 7.94
C HIS A 208 12.47 3.18 6.95
N PHE A 209 12.36 4.35 6.34
CA PHE A 209 13.39 4.87 5.46
C PHE A 209 14.70 5.17 6.20
N PHE A 210 14.62 5.86 7.34
CA PHE A 210 15.80 6.24 8.12
C PHE A 210 16.48 5.08 8.85
N ASP A 211 15.74 4.03 9.22
CA ASP A 211 16.30 2.81 9.82
C ASP A 211 17.34 2.12 8.90
N LYS A 212 17.23 2.31 7.58
CA LYS A 212 18.23 1.81 6.61
C LYS A 212 19.52 2.63 6.58
N ILE A 213 19.50 3.84 7.12
CA ILE A 213 20.61 4.81 7.07
C ILE A 213 21.27 4.94 8.45
N TRP A 214 20.48 4.90 9.52
CA TRP A 214 20.93 5.14 10.89
C TRP A 214 20.65 3.96 11.80
N ASP A 215 21.75 3.33 12.23
CA ASP A 215 21.74 2.18 13.14
C ASP A 215 21.01 2.42 14.47
N PHE A 216 20.95 3.68 14.93
CA PHE A 216 20.24 4.07 16.15
C PHE A 216 18.73 3.80 16.06
N LEU A 217 18.14 3.83 14.86
CA LEU A 217 16.70 3.63 14.66
C LEU A 217 16.29 2.16 14.54
N ARG A 218 17.24 1.21 14.64
CA ARG A 218 16.96 -0.24 14.55
C ARG A 218 16.00 -0.75 15.62
N PHE A 219 15.87 -0.06 16.76
CA PHE A 219 14.88 -0.43 17.79
C PHE A 219 13.42 -0.27 17.30
N SER A 220 13.18 0.57 16.29
CA SER A 220 11.84 0.82 15.75
C SER A 220 11.35 -0.31 14.83
N LYS A 221 12.25 -1.24 14.45
CA LYS A 221 11.97 -2.33 13.52
C LYS A 221 10.71 -3.14 13.82
N PRO A 222 10.56 -3.73 15.02
CA PRO A 222 9.42 -4.61 15.31
C PRO A 222 8.07 -3.88 15.35
N PHE A 223 8.07 -2.57 15.65
CA PHE A 223 6.86 -1.77 15.81
C PHE A 223 6.38 -1.12 14.52
N ASN A 224 7.26 -0.98 13.52
CA ASN A 224 6.94 -0.29 12.29
C ASN A 224 6.36 -1.26 11.25
N PHE A 225 5.10 -1.03 10.88
CA PHE A 225 4.36 -1.90 9.98
C PHE A 225 4.93 -1.93 8.55
N PHE A 226 5.71 -0.92 8.13
CA PHE A 226 6.40 -0.95 6.83
C PHE A 226 7.52 -2.00 6.76
N ASN A 227 8.03 -2.50 7.89
CA ASN A 227 9.02 -3.58 7.87
C ASN A 227 8.47 -4.94 7.45
N TYR A 228 7.14 -5.10 7.45
CA TYR A 228 6.48 -6.30 6.93
C TYR A 228 6.18 -6.17 5.42
N TYR A 229 6.62 -5.09 4.78
CA TYR A 229 6.59 -4.90 3.33
C TYR A 229 8.01 -4.83 2.77
N THR A 230 8.52 -5.97 2.31
CA THR A 230 9.91 -6.15 1.88
C THR A 230 9.99 -6.61 0.41
N PRO A 231 9.65 -5.75 -0.56
CA PRO A 231 9.54 -6.14 -1.97
C PRO A 231 10.87 -6.62 -2.56
N GLN A 232 11.99 -6.02 -2.16
CA GLN A 232 13.33 -6.44 -2.60
C GLN A 232 13.68 -7.83 -2.07
N ASP A 233 13.47 -8.07 -0.78
CA ASP A 233 13.79 -9.36 -0.16
C ASP A 233 12.90 -10.48 -0.72
N LEU A 234 11.63 -10.20 -1.02
CA LEU A 234 10.73 -11.15 -1.68
C LEU A 234 11.15 -11.45 -3.13
N MET A 235 11.68 -10.45 -3.86
CA MET A 235 12.17 -10.65 -5.23
C MET A 235 13.39 -11.56 -5.29
N PHE A 236 14.27 -11.47 -4.28
CA PHE A 236 15.53 -12.22 -4.22
C PHE A 236 15.51 -13.40 -3.23
N GLU A 237 14.31 -13.89 -2.87
CA GLU A 237 14.09 -15.07 -2.01
C GLU A 237 14.70 -14.98 -0.60
N GLN A 238 14.94 -13.77 -0.12
CA GLN A 238 15.43 -13.49 1.23
C GLN A 238 14.28 -13.18 2.21
N GLY A 239 13.07 -12.93 1.71
CA GLY A 239 11.89 -12.55 2.49
C GLY A 239 10.97 -13.71 2.85
N ASN A 240 10.28 -13.58 4.00
CA ASN A 240 9.25 -14.53 4.44
C ASN A 240 7.85 -13.92 4.27
N LEU A 241 7.20 -14.20 3.14
CA LEU A 241 5.84 -13.74 2.87
C LEU A 241 4.83 -14.25 3.90
N GLY A 242 4.97 -15.50 4.36
CA GLY A 242 4.02 -16.12 5.28
C GLY A 242 3.93 -15.37 6.60
N LEU A 243 5.07 -15.02 7.19
CA LEU A 243 5.13 -14.23 8.42
C LEU A 243 4.59 -12.81 8.20
N ASN A 244 5.05 -12.14 7.14
CA ASN A 244 4.62 -10.78 6.82
C ASN A 244 3.11 -10.69 6.60
N ALA A 245 2.56 -11.62 5.82
CA ALA A 245 1.14 -11.70 5.55
C ALA A 245 0.33 -12.03 6.81
N ALA A 246 0.83 -12.95 7.65
CA ALA A 246 0.17 -13.31 8.91
C ALA A 246 0.08 -12.09 9.84
N VAL A 247 1.19 -11.38 10.07
CA VAL A 247 1.22 -10.20 10.95
C VAL A 247 0.29 -9.10 10.43
N LEU A 248 0.39 -8.72 9.16
CA LEU A 248 -0.45 -7.68 8.58
C LEU A 248 -1.94 -8.06 8.58
N SER A 249 -2.27 -9.32 8.29
CA SER A 249 -3.66 -9.80 8.31
C SER A 249 -4.22 -9.81 9.73
N THR A 250 -3.47 -10.32 10.71
CA THR A 250 -3.89 -10.33 12.12
C THR A 250 -4.11 -8.92 12.64
N LEU A 251 -3.16 -8.00 12.39
CA LEU A 251 -3.31 -6.61 12.80
C LEU A 251 -4.50 -5.94 12.12
N SER A 252 -4.72 -6.20 10.83
CA SER A 252 -5.88 -5.68 10.08
C SER A 252 -7.21 -6.14 10.68
N LEU A 253 -7.32 -7.42 11.05
CA LEU A 253 -8.51 -8.00 11.65
C LEU A 253 -8.72 -7.53 13.09
N VAL A 254 -7.65 -7.36 13.88
CA VAL A 254 -7.73 -6.80 15.24
C VAL A 254 -8.23 -5.36 15.20
N CYS A 255 -7.69 -4.52 14.33
CA CYS A 255 -8.17 -3.13 14.15
C CYS A 255 -9.63 -3.08 13.68
N LEU A 256 -10.02 -3.94 12.73
CA LEU A 256 -11.41 -4.05 12.27
C LEU A 256 -12.35 -4.49 13.40
N GLY A 257 -11.97 -5.53 14.15
CA GLY A 257 -12.75 -6.04 15.28
C GLY A 257 -12.93 -4.98 16.37
N ALA A 258 -11.86 -4.27 16.72
CA ALA A 258 -11.91 -3.15 17.66
C ALA A 258 -12.80 -2.02 17.16
N ALA A 259 -12.75 -1.69 15.86
CA ALA A 259 -13.59 -0.66 15.26
C ALA A 259 -15.08 -1.05 15.31
N VAL A 260 -15.41 -2.30 14.97
CA VAL A 260 -16.78 -2.83 15.05
C VAL A 260 -17.31 -2.81 16.49
N TYR A 261 -16.50 -3.28 17.43
CA TYR A 261 -16.85 -3.30 18.86
C TYR A 261 -17.13 -1.90 19.39
N GLN A 262 -16.25 -0.94 19.10
CA GLN A 262 -16.38 0.43 19.56
C GLN A 262 -17.58 1.14 18.91
N PHE A 263 -17.82 0.94 17.61
CA PHE A 263 -18.92 1.59 16.89
C PHE A 263 -20.29 1.09 17.34
N ASN A 264 -20.39 -0.18 17.73
CA ASN A 264 -21.63 -0.73 18.29
C ASN A 264 -21.95 -0.16 19.69
N ARG A 265 -20.94 0.21 20.47
CA ARG A 265 -21.10 0.78 21.82
C ARG A 265 -21.25 2.29 21.85
N ARG A 266 -20.91 2.97 20.75
CA ARG A 266 -20.97 4.43 20.69
C ARG A 266 -22.42 4.89 20.59
N ASP A 267 -22.83 5.75 21.51
CA ASP A 267 -24.07 6.51 21.37
C ASP A 267 -23.84 7.55 20.27
N ILE A 268 -24.33 7.23 19.08
CA ILE A 268 -24.42 8.19 17.98
C ILE A 268 -25.67 9.01 18.32
N PRO A 269 -25.57 10.34 18.52
CA PRO A 269 -26.75 11.17 18.68
C PRO A 269 -27.66 10.91 17.48
N GLY A 270 -28.93 10.58 17.76
CA GLY A 270 -29.99 10.53 16.76
C GLY A 270 -30.77 11.82 16.77
#